data_AF-A0A942W1Y0-F1
#
_entry.id   AF-A0A942W1Y0-F1
#
_cell.length_a   1.000
_cell.length_b   1.000
_cell.length_c   1.000
_cell.angle_alpha   90.00
_cell.angle_beta   90.00
_cell.angle_gamma   90.00
#
_symmetry.space_group_name_H-M   'P 1'
#
loop_
_entity.id
_entity.type
_entity.pdbx_description
1 polymer ?
#
loop_
_entity_poly.entity_id
_entity_poly.type
_entity_poly.pdbx_seq_one_letter_code
_entity_poly.pdbx_strand_id
1 'polypeptide(L)'
;MTGSELAAALLERLREALPQAEVRAVYDGAFFRRPARPIVCVGLLSETMTDGAGSAKLGVWLYTAAGDSAAPLFAAVCAALSALPCTVRSVARGETRYDGALRCTVTPCTVEAAVNAAAENRVAVEIGGTACTADSVSVETETKTLRFGSVGEERPHTLAAGETVYRLTVAGLAAPEAVFALESFAVCAAGVRYAPCAWKRRGAGKAVIEAGGMQPAEAETEAGA
;
A
#
# COMPACT_ATOMS: atom_id res chain seq x y z
N MET A 1 -11.61 -16.19 9.85
CA MET A 1 -10.76 -15.04 10.18
C MET A 1 -11.57 -13.76 10.11
N THR A 2 -11.79 -13.11 11.24
CA THR A 2 -12.31 -11.74 11.38
C THR A 2 -11.17 -10.72 11.36
N GLY A 3 -11.46 -9.43 11.24
CA GLY A 3 -10.49 -8.34 11.34
C GLY A 3 -9.78 -8.29 12.69
N SER A 4 -10.49 -8.62 13.78
CA SER A 4 -9.91 -8.76 15.11
C SER A 4 -8.95 -9.94 15.22
N GLU A 5 -9.29 -11.08 14.62
CA GLU A 5 -8.40 -12.25 14.55
C GLU A 5 -7.17 -11.95 13.70
N LEU A 6 -7.32 -11.20 12.60
CA LEU A 6 -6.20 -10.75 11.77
C LEU A 6 -5.27 -9.80 12.54
N ALA A 7 -5.82 -8.84 13.28
CA ALA A 7 -5.03 -7.93 14.11
C ALA A 7 -4.26 -8.70 15.20
N ALA A 8 -4.90 -9.67 15.86
CA ALA A 8 -4.25 -10.53 16.84
C ALA A 8 -3.12 -11.38 16.23
N ALA A 9 -3.37 -12.00 15.08
CA ALA A 9 -2.36 -12.80 14.38
C ALA A 9 -1.16 -11.94 13.94
N LEU A 10 -1.41 -10.72 13.48
CA LEU A 10 -0.35 -9.77 13.15
C LEU A 10 0.47 -9.36 14.37
N LEU A 11 -0.18 -9.14 15.52
CA LEU A 11 0.51 -8.83 16.77
C LEU A 11 1.45 -9.96 17.21
N GLU A 12 1.00 -11.21 17.19
CA GLU A 12 1.86 -12.34 17.56
C GLU A 12 3.07 -12.47 16.64
N ARG A 13 2.85 -12.37 15.31
CA ARG A 13 3.95 -12.41 14.34
C ARG A 13 4.94 -11.28 14.50
N LEU A 14 4.47 -10.07 14.80
CA LEU A 14 5.35 -8.92 15.03
C LEU A 14 6.17 -9.08 16.31
N ARG A 15 5.63 -9.70 17.37
CA ARG A 15 6.39 -10.00 18.58
C ARG A 15 7.53 -10.97 18.31
N GLU A 16 7.29 -11.98 17.47
CA GLU A 16 8.34 -12.92 17.03
C GLU A 16 9.40 -12.22 16.17
N ALA A 17 8.97 -11.38 15.22
CA ALA A 17 9.84 -10.75 14.23
C ALA A 17 10.65 -9.56 14.77
N LEU A 18 10.17 -8.90 15.84
CA LEU A 18 10.76 -7.67 16.37
C LEU A 18 11.03 -7.78 17.88
N PRO A 19 11.98 -8.64 18.33
CA PRO A 19 12.31 -8.75 19.76
C PRO A 19 12.85 -7.44 20.36
N GLN A 20 13.41 -6.57 19.52
CA GLN A 20 13.89 -5.24 19.89
C GLN A 20 12.78 -4.19 20.02
N ALA A 21 11.59 -4.45 19.48
CA ALA A 21 10.46 -3.53 19.54
C ALA A 21 9.43 -4.00 20.56
N GLU A 22 8.63 -3.06 21.03
CA GLU A 22 7.48 -3.33 21.86
C GLU A 22 6.22 -3.42 20.99
N VAL A 23 5.57 -4.58 20.98
CA VAL A 23 4.41 -4.81 20.10
C VAL A 23 3.14 -4.94 20.91
N ARG A 24 2.15 -4.07 20.65
CA ARG A 24 0.92 -3.94 21.45
C ARG A 24 -0.33 -3.71 20.59
N ALA A 25 -1.50 -4.10 21.10
CA ALA A 25 -2.76 -3.66 20.52
C ALA A 25 -2.93 -2.13 20.66
N VAL A 26 -3.81 -1.52 19.87
CA VAL A 26 -4.06 -0.06 19.87
C VAL A 26 -4.16 0.52 21.28
N TYR A 27 -3.48 1.64 21.39
CA TYR A 27 -3.24 2.45 22.57
C TYR A 27 -4.53 2.98 23.23
N ASP A 28 -4.61 2.88 24.56
CA ASP A 28 -5.75 3.26 25.41
C ASP A 28 -5.56 4.57 26.19
N GLY A 29 -4.48 5.32 25.94
CA GLY A 29 -4.22 6.60 26.61
C GLY A 29 -3.12 6.60 27.68
N ALA A 30 -2.38 5.50 27.88
CA ALA A 30 -1.33 5.37 28.91
C ALA A 30 0.16 5.61 28.49
N PHE A 31 0.44 6.55 27.60
CA PHE A 31 1.79 6.87 27.11
C PHE A 31 2.28 8.12 27.83
N PHE A 32 2.64 7.94 29.10
CA PHE A 32 3.09 9.04 29.95
C PHE A 32 4.62 9.25 29.88
N ARG A 33 5.36 8.45 29.11
CA ARG A 33 6.82 8.54 29.00
C ARG A 33 7.34 8.14 27.62
N ARG A 34 8.49 8.72 27.26
CA ARG A 34 9.27 8.36 26.07
C ARG A 34 9.54 6.85 26.04
N PRO A 35 9.28 6.16 24.92
CA PRO A 35 9.61 4.75 24.76
C PRO A 35 11.12 4.51 24.91
N ALA A 36 11.50 3.49 25.69
CA ALA A 36 12.90 3.06 25.80
C ALA A 36 13.38 2.30 24.55
N ARG A 37 12.45 1.77 23.76
CA ARG A 37 12.64 1.02 22.51
C ARG A 37 11.52 1.36 21.54
N PRO A 38 11.66 1.08 20.24
CA PRO A 38 10.58 1.34 19.28
C PRO A 38 9.30 0.60 19.65
N ILE A 39 8.14 1.17 19.33
CA ILE A 39 6.84 0.56 19.62
C ILE A 39 6.08 0.36 18.32
N VAL A 40 5.43 -0.79 18.15
CA VAL A 40 4.50 -1.07 17.06
C VAL A 40 3.13 -1.35 17.66
N CYS A 41 2.18 -0.46 17.39
CA CYS A 41 0.79 -0.67 17.78
C CYS A 41 -0.03 -1.16 16.60
N VAL A 42 -0.93 -2.12 16.80
CA VAL A 42 -1.85 -2.63 15.76
C VAL A 42 -3.28 -2.57 16.29
N GLY A 43 -4.21 -2.12 15.47
CA GLY A 43 -5.63 -2.21 15.81
C GLY A 43 -6.54 -2.16 14.61
N LEU A 44 -7.79 -2.58 14.84
CA LEU A 44 -8.84 -2.58 13.85
C LEU A 44 -9.46 -1.18 13.75
N LEU A 45 -9.45 -0.59 12.56
CA LEU A 45 -10.07 0.71 12.27
C LEU A 45 -11.51 0.53 11.80
N SER A 46 -11.74 -0.43 10.92
CA SER A 46 -13.08 -0.78 10.45
C SER A 46 -13.13 -2.20 9.93
N GLU A 47 -14.30 -2.80 9.95
CA GLU A 47 -14.57 -4.12 9.37
C GLU A 47 -15.91 -4.09 8.67
N THR A 48 -16.02 -4.77 7.54
CA THR A 48 -17.27 -4.97 6.83
C THR A 48 -17.36 -6.43 6.43
N MET A 49 -18.46 -7.09 6.83
CA MET A 49 -18.72 -8.51 6.56
C MET A 49 -20.02 -8.64 5.78
N THR A 50 -20.02 -9.45 4.73
CA THR A 50 -21.20 -9.79 3.92
C THR A 50 -21.08 -11.25 3.49
N ASP A 51 -22.09 -12.06 3.83
CA ASP A 51 -22.17 -13.49 3.46
C ASP A 51 -20.89 -14.30 3.76
N GLY A 52 -20.26 -14.03 4.90
CA GLY A 52 -19.08 -14.75 5.37
C GLY A 52 -17.74 -14.26 4.81
N ALA A 53 -17.75 -13.41 3.78
CA ALA A 53 -16.56 -12.71 3.26
C ALA A 53 -16.55 -11.26 3.75
N GLY A 54 -15.37 -10.65 3.86
CA GLY A 54 -15.30 -9.27 4.32
C GLY A 54 -14.00 -8.53 4.03
N SER A 55 -13.99 -7.27 4.42
CA SER A 55 -12.83 -6.38 4.36
C SER A 55 -12.55 -5.83 5.75
N ALA A 56 -11.32 -5.98 6.21
CA ALA A 56 -10.83 -5.40 7.44
C ALA A 56 -9.79 -4.31 7.11
N LYS A 57 -9.91 -3.17 7.79
CA LYS A 57 -8.93 -2.09 7.75
C LYS A 57 -8.23 -2.03 9.10
N LEU A 58 -6.93 -2.25 9.12
CA LEU A 58 -6.09 -2.12 10.31
C LEU A 58 -5.31 -0.82 10.27
N GLY A 59 -5.14 -0.23 11.44
CA GLY A 59 -4.16 0.80 11.72
C GLY A 59 -2.94 0.15 12.34
N VAL A 60 -1.76 0.55 11.88
CA VAL A 60 -0.48 0.18 12.47
C VAL A 60 0.31 1.45 12.74
N TRP A 61 0.72 1.69 13.98
CA TRP A 61 1.47 2.89 14.36
C TRP A 61 2.89 2.49 14.76
N LEU A 62 3.87 3.07 14.07
CA LEU A 62 5.28 2.82 14.29
C LEU A 62 5.87 3.99 15.08
N TYR A 63 6.21 3.76 16.34
CA TYR A 63 6.84 4.77 17.20
C TYR A 63 8.34 4.52 17.27
N THR A 64 9.13 5.54 16.95
CA THR A 64 10.60 5.51 16.98
C THR A 64 11.14 6.74 17.72
N ALA A 65 12.39 6.69 18.17
CA ALA A 65 12.99 7.90 18.73
C ALA A 65 13.09 9.01 17.66
N ALA A 66 13.09 10.27 18.08
CA ALA A 66 13.25 11.38 17.14
C ALA A 66 14.58 11.26 16.39
N GLY A 67 14.52 11.25 15.05
CA GLY A 67 15.67 11.05 14.16
C GLY A 67 15.89 9.61 13.70
N ASP A 68 15.26 8.62 14.34
CA ASP A 68 15.33 7.23 13.91
C ASP A 68 14.36 6.96 12.74
N SER A 69 14.74 6.00 11.88
CA SER A 69 13.93 5.60 10.73
C SER A 69 12.92 4.51 11.10
N ALA A 70 11.65 4.70 10.73
CA ALA A 70 10.61 3.69 10.84
C ALA A 70 10.65 2.64 9.69
N ALA A 71 11.53 2.79 8.70
CA ALA A 71 11.59 1.89 7.54
C ALA A 71 11.82 0.41 7.90
N PRO A 72 12.70 0.05 8.86
CA PRO A 72 12.88 -1.34 9.28
C PRO A 72 11.63 -1.94 9.93
N LEU A 73 10.92 -1.15 10.75
CA LEU A 73 9.68 -1.59 11.38
C LEU A 73 8.57 -1.79 10.34
N PHE A 74 8.47 -0.88 9.37
CA PHE A 74 7.52 -1.01 8.27
C PHE A 74 7.79 -2.25 7.40
N ALA A 75 9.06 -2.52 7.08
CA ALA A 75 9.44 -3.73 6.35
C ALA A 75 9.06 -5.00 7.11
N ALA A 76 9.24 -5.03 8.44
CA ALA A 76 8.82 -6.15 9.27
C ALA A 76 7.29 -6.32 9.31
N VAL A 77 6.51 -5.22 9.30
CA VAL A 77 5.05 -5.27 9.17
C VAL A 77 4.63 -5.90 7.84
N CYS A 78 5.23 -5.47 6.72
CA CYS A 78 4.94 -6.05 5.41
C CYS A 78 5.30 -7.55 5.35
N ALA A 79 6.43 -7.93 5.94
CA ALA A 79 6.85 -9.34 6.01
C ALA A 79 5.90 -10.18 6.86
N ALA A 80 5.50 -9.67 8.03
CA ALA A 80 4.55 -10.33 8.92
C ALA A 80 3.19 -10.51 8.26
N LEU A 81 2.67 -9.47 7.60
CA LEU A 81 1.42 -9.52 6.84
C LEU A 81 1.46 -10.55 5.70
N SER A 82 2.58 -10.63 4.98
CA SER A 82 2.76 -11.58 3.87
C SER A 82 2.77 -13.04 4.34
N ALA A 83 3.02 -13.29 5.63
CA ALA A 83 3.02 -14.62 6.24
C ALA A 83 1.66 -15.00 6.85
N LEU A 84 0.68 -14.10 6.84
CA LEU A 84 -0.66 -14.37 7.37
C LEU A 84 -1.55 -14.97 6.28
N PRO A 85 -2.50 -15.86 6.65
CA PRO A 85 -3.45 -16.44 5.71
C PRO A 85 -4.58 -15.45 5.36
N CYS A 86 -4.24 -14.24 4.93
CA CYS A 86 -5.17 -13.22 4.46
C CYS A 86 -4.74 -12.66 3.10
N THR A 87 -5.70 -12.10 2.36
CA THR A 87 -5.40 -11.38 1.12
C THR A 87 -5.24 -9.90 1.43
N VAL A 88 -4.00 -9.43 1.50
CA VAL A 88 -3.70 -8.00 1.70
C VAL A 88 -3.99 -7.25 0.40
N ARG A 89 -4.92 -6.29 0.46
CA ARG A 89 -5.31 -5.43 -0.67
C ARG A 89 -4.41 -4.22 -0.79
N SER A 90 -4.08 -3.58 0.32
CA SER A 90 -3.21 -2.41 0.33
C SER A 90 -2.46 -2.29 1.66
N VAL A 91 -1.26 -1.74 1.59
CA VAL A 91 -0.49 -1.28 2.76
C VAL A 91 0.03 0.11 2.41
N ALA A 92 -0.42 1.13 3.14
CA ALA A 92 0.01 2.50 2.94
C ALA A 92 0.75 3.02 4.17
N ARG A 93 1.87 3.69 3.94
CA ARG A 93 2.62 4.39 4.98
C ARG A 93 2.28 5.87 4.92
N GLY A 94 1.71 6.38 6.00
CA GLY A 94 1.40 7.79 6.16
C GLY A 94 2.64 8.64 6.48
N GLU A 95 2.41 9.94 6.54
CA GLU A 95 3.43 10.91 6.91
C GLU A 95 3.91 10.70 8.35
N THR A 96 5.23 10.74 8.55
CA THR A 96 5.81 10.65 9.89
C THR A 96 5.65 11.98 10.62
N ARG A 97 5.14 11.93 11.85
CA ARG A 97 4.86 13.11 12.66
C ARG A 97 5.59 13.02 13.99
N TYR A 98 5.95 14.16 14.56
CA TYR A 98 6.48 14.22 15.91
C TYR A 98 5.33 14.24 16.92
N ASP A 99 5.35 13.30 17.87
CA ASP A 99 4.44 13.29 19.01
C ASP A 99 5.12 13.99 20.19
N GLY A 100 4.63 15.18 20.53
CA GLY A 100 5.18 16.00 21.60
C GLY A 100 4.93 15.43 23.00
N ALA A 101 3.84 14.70 23.21
CA ALA A 101 3.53 14.07 24.49
C ALA A 101 4.51 12.91 24.76
N LEU A 102 4.81 12.15 23.72
CA LEU A 102 5.71 11.00 23.77
C LEU A 102 7.19 11.33 23.54
N ARG A 103 7.49 12.52 23.02
CA ARG A 103 8.83 12.92 22.58
C ARG A 103 9.46 11.91 21.62
N CYS A 104 8.67 11.43 20.67
CA CYS A 104 9.05 10.43 19.69
C CYS A 104 8.45 10.76 18.31
N THR A 105 8.87 10.06 17.27
CA THR A 105 8.19 10.12 15.96
C THR A 105 7.20 8.98 15.85
N VAL A 106 6.07 9.24 15.20
CA VAL A 106 5.05 8.25 14.87
C VAL A 106 4.85 8.22 13.36
N THR A 107 4.91 7.04 12.78
CA THR A 107 4.56 6.79 11.38
C THR A 107 3.30 5.92 11.35
N PRO A 108 2.12 6.50 11.07
CA PRO A 108 0.90 5.73 10.92
C PRO A 108 0.92 4.97 9.60
N CYS A 109 0.46 3.74 9.61
CA CYS A 109 0.30 2.89 8.45
C CYS A 109 -1.12 2.34 8.45
N THR A 110 -1.68 2.14 7.26
CA THR A 110 -3.00 1.52 7.09
C THR A 110 -2.85 0.26 6.27
N VAL A 111 -3.50 -0.81 6.70
CA VAL A 111 -3.55 -2.09 6.02
C VAL A 111 -5.00 -2.38 5.68
N GLU A 112 -5.29 -2.69 4.44
CA GLU A 112 -6.59 -3.20 4.04
C GLU A 112 -6.41 -4.65 3.61
N ALA A 113 -7.21 -5.54 4.19
CA ALA A 113 -7.14 -6.97 3.93
C ALA A 113 -8.53 -7.53 3.73
N ALA A 114 -8.68 -8.42 2.75
CA ALA A 114 -9.84 -9.29 2.68
C ALA A 114 -9.71 -10.39 3.72
N VAL A 115 -10.80 -10.59 4.45
CA VAL A 115 -10.96 -11.61 5.49
C VAL A 115 -11.98 -12.64 5.01
N ASN A 116 -11.69 -13.93 5.23
CA ASN A 116 -12.47 -15.05 4.70
C ASN A 116 -12.66 -15.03 3.17
N ALA A 117 -11.58 -14.80 2.42
CA ALA A 117 -11.61 -15.11 1.00
C ALA A 117 -11.70 -16.64 0.86
N ALA A 118 -12.87 -17.15 0.46
CA ALA A 118 -12.94 -18.49 -0.15
C ALA A 118 -11.86 -18.56 -1.25
N ALA A 119 -11.22 -19.71 -1.39
CA ALA A 119 -9.97 -19.93 -2.11
C ALA A 119 -9.99 -19.69 -3.65
N GLU A 120 -10.79 -18.76 -4.17
CA GLU A 120 -10.98 -18.49 -5.61
C GLU A 120 -10.98 -17.01 -6.02
N ASN A 121 -10.65 -16.04 -5.15
CA ASN A 121 -10.80 -14.62 -5.50
C ASN A 121 -9.51 -13.96 -6.04
N ARG A 122 -9.13 -14.30 -7.27
CA ARG A 122 -8.15 -13.52 -8.04
C ARG A 122 -8.77 -12.17 -8.45
N VAL A 123 -7.98 -11.11 -8.42
CA VAL A 123 -8.35 -9.75 -8.82
C VAL A 123 -8.49 -9.68 -10.34
N ALA A 124 -9.62 -9.14 -10.83
CA ALA A 124 -9.79 -8.82 -12.24
C ALA A 124 -8.94 -7.58 -12.60
N VAL A 125 -8.14 -7.70 -13.66
CA VAL A 125 -7.29 -6.63 -14.20
C VAL A 125 -7.48 -6.61 -15.70
N GLU A 126 -7.79 -5.46 -16.28
CA GLU A 126 -7.81 -5.35 -17.74
C GLU A 126 -6.48 -4.80 -18.23
N ILE A 127 -5.85 -5.47 -19.20
CA ILE A 127 -4.58 -5.03 -19.79
C ILE A 127 -4.75 -4.97 -21.30
N GLY A 128 -4.65 -3.77 -21.87
CA GLY A 128 -4.80 -3.56 -23.31
C GLY A 128 -6.13 -4.06 -23.87
N GLY A 129 -7.24 -3.90 -23.13
CA GLY A 129 -8.55 -4.41 -23.53
C GLY A 129 -8.82 -5.87 -23.16
N THR A 130 -7.84 -6.58 -22.61
CA THR A 130 -7.97 -8.02 -22.28
C THR A 130 -8.23 -8.20 -20.79
N ALA A 131 -9.32 -8.87 -20.43
CA ALA A 131 -9.61 -9.27 -19.06
C ALA A 131 -8.61 -10.35 -18.59
N CYS A 132 -7.85 -10.03 -17.55
CA CYS A 132 -6.84 -10.87 -16.92
C CYS A 132 -7.20 -11.07 -15.45
N THR A 133 -6.57 -12.07 -14.82
CA THR A 133 -6.69 -12.28 -13.37
C THR A 133 -5.32 -12.24 -12.72
N ALA A 134 -5.25 -11.70 -11.51
CA ALA A 134 -4.02 -11.58 -10.73
C ALA A 134 -4.28 -11.89 -9.27
N ASP A 135 -3.26 -12.29 -8.54
CA ASP A 135 -3.40 -12.56 -7.10
C ASP A 135 -3.45 -11.25 -6.30
N SER A 136 -2.74 -10.22 -6.78
CA SER A 136 -2.84 -8.86 -6.26
C SER A 136 -2.30 -7.81 -7.25
N VAL A 137 -2.71 -6.55 -7.06
CA VAL A 137 -2.19 -5.38 -7.77
C VAL A 137 -1.87 -4.30 -6.75
N SER A 138 -0.65 -3.77 -6.76
CA SER A 138 -0.25 -2.62 -5.96
C SER A 138 0.21 -1.48 -6.85
N VAL A 139 -0.07 -0.24 -6.46
CA VAL A 139 0.31 0.96 -7.22
C VAL A 139 1.14 1.85 -6.33
N GLU A 140 2.34 2.18 -6.79
CA GLU A 140 3.23 3.16 -6.19
C GLU A 140 3.21 4.42 -7.06
N THR A 141 3.10 5.60 -6.44
CA THR A 141 3.14 6.88 -7.14
C THR A 141 4.47 7.56 -6.83
N GLU A 142 5.21 7.94 -7.87
CA GLU A 142 6.47 8.66 -7.77
C GLU A 142 6.35 9.98 -8.51
N THR A 143 6.49 11.10 -7.80
CA THR A 143 6.59 12.43 -8.44
C THR A 143 8.06 12.76 -8.62
N LYS A 144 8.54 12.76 -9.87
CA LYS A 144 9.92 13.15 -10.17
C LYS A 144 10.10 14.63 -9.86
N THR A 145 11.10 14.98 -9.07
CA THR A 145 11.42 16.38 -8.79
C THR A 145 12.25 16.94 -9.95
N LEU A 146 11.79 18.01 -10.61
CA LEU A 146 12.63 18.74 -11.56
C LEU A 146 13.60 19.66 -10.79
N ARG A 147 14.86 19.67 -11.23
CA ARG A 147 16.00 20.31 -10.55
C ARG A 147 15.78 21.78 -10.19
N PHE A 148 16.47 22.21 -9.14
CA PHE A 148 16.62 23.59 -8.67
C PHE A 148 17.06 24.55 -9.79
N GLY A 149 16.27 25.58 -10.06
CA GLY A 149 16.69 26.78 -10.79
C GLY A 149 16.95 27.93 -9.81
N SER A 150 18.11 28.58 -9.93
CA SER A 150 18.41 29.82 -9.20
C SER A 150 17.70 31.00 -9.87
N VAL A 151 16.80 31.68 -9.17
CA VAL A 151 16.18 32.93 -9.63
C VAL A 151 16.50 34.03 -8.62
N GLY A 152 17.73 34.57 -8.72
CA GLY A 152 18.15 35.79 -7.99
C GLY A 152 18.28 35.65 -6.47
N GLU A 153 18.91 36.66 -5.85
CA GLU A 153 19.33 36.66 -4.44
C GLU A 153 18.19 36.71 -3.42
N GLU A 154 16.94 36.95 -3.82
CA GLU A 154 15.84 37.21 -2.86
C GLU A 154 14.87 36.05 -2.59
N ARG A 155 14.97 34.89 -3.28
CA ARG A 155 14.11 33.72 -2.99
C ARG A 155 14.82 32.37 -3.18
N PRO A 156 15.12 31.61 -2.10
CA PRO A 156 15.71 30.28 -2.24
C PRO A 156 14.63 29.25 -2.61
N HIS A 157 14.71 28.77 -3.86
CA HIS A 157 14.09 27.55 -4.41
C HIS A 157 12.56 27.55 -4.59
N THR A 158 12.11 27.71 -5.83
CA THR A 158 10.81 27.20 -6.29
C THR A 158 10.95 25.72 -6.69
N LEU A 159 10.26 24.83 -5.97
CA LEU A 159 10.09 23.43 -6.37
C LEU A 159 9.06 23.37 -7.48
N ALA A 160 9.48 23.10 -8.70
CA ALA A 160 8.55 22.70 -9.76
C ALA A 160 8.28 21.20 -9.61
N ALA A 161 7.03 20.83 -9.33
CA ALA A 161 6.60 19.44 -9.38
C ALA A 161 6.85 18.92 -10.81
N GLY A 162 7.68 17.88 -10.96
CA GLY A 162 7.89 17.22 -12.23
C GLY A 162 6.84 16.15 -12.50
N GLU A 163 7.09 15.34 -13.52
CA GLU A 163 6.15 14.32 -14.00
C GLU A 163 5.85 13.27 -12.91
N THR A 164 4.56 13.03 -12.67
CA THR A 164 4.08 11.96 -11.80
C THR A 164 4.03 10.66 -12.59
N VAL A 165 4.71 9.65 -12.10
CA VAL A 165 4.77 8.31 -12.70
C VAL A 165 4.14 7.32 -11.73
N TYR A 166 3.32 6.43 -12.25
CA TYR A 166 2.69 5.35 -11.49
C TYR A 166 3.38 4.04 -11.80
N ARG A 167 3.76 3.28 -10.78
CA ARG A 167 4.34 1.95 -10.91
C ARG A 167 3.36 0.92 -10.38
N LEU A 168 2.78 0.14 -11.29
CA LEU A 168 1.90 -0.96 -10.96
C LEU A 168 2.71 -2.25 -10.84
N THR A 169 2.57 -2.95 -9.72
CA THR A 169 3.09 -4.29 -9.52
C THR A 169 1.92 -5.27 -9.50
N VAL A 170 1.95 -6.25 -10.39
CA VAL A 170 0.93 -7.29 -10.50
C VAL A 170 1.54 -8.63 -10.12
N ALA A 171 1.03 -9.26 -9.06
CA ALA A 171 1.48 -10.56 -8.58
C ALA A 171 0.62 -11.68 -9.18
N GLY A 172 1.26 -12.77 -9.61
CA GLY A 172 0.56 -13.94 -10.15
C GLY A 172 -0.36 -13.61 -11.34
N LEU A 173 0.12 -12.77 -12.27
CA LEU A 173 -0.67 -12.38 -13.44
C LEU A 173 -0.92 -13.60 -14.35
N ALA A 174 -2.18 -14.01 -14.44
CA ALA A 174 -2.67 -14.94 -15.45
C ALA A 174 -3.25 -14.14 -16.63
N ALA A 175 -2.46 -14.04 -17.69
CA ALA A 175 -2.82 -13.35 -18.92
C ALA A 175 -2.32 -14.16 -20.15
N PRO A 176 -2.98 -14.04 -21.31
CA PRO A 176 -2.49 -14.61 -22.56
C PRO A 176 -1.12 -14.04 -22.95
N GLU A 177 -0.29 -14.82 -23.67
CA GLU A 177 1.03 -14.37 -24.14
C GLU A 177 0.99 -13.05 -24.94
N ALA A 178 -0.10 -12.83 -25.70
CA ALA A 178 -0.33 -11.61 -26.47
C ALA A 178 -0.31 -10.33 -25.61
N VAL A 179 -0.78 -10.41 -24.35
CA VAL A 179 -0.77 -9.27 -23.42
C VAL A 179 0.67 -8.87 -23.07
N PHE A 180 1.55 -9.85 -22.94
CA PHE A 180 2.96 -9.61 -22.65
C PHE A 180 3.74 -9.07 -23.86
N ALA A 181 3.17 -9.09 -25.07
CA ALA A 181 3.77 -8.54 -26.28
C ALA A 181 3.47 -7.05 -26.51
N LEU A 182 2.51 -6.46 -25.78
CA LEU A 182 2.12 -5.06 -25.94
C LEU A 182 3.27 -4.10 -25.62
N GLU A 183 3.48 -3.08 -26.44
CA GLU A 183 4.54 -2.08 -26.25
C GLU A 183 4.05 -0.83 -25.50
N SER A 184 2.82 -0.41 -25.77
CA SER A 184 2.09 0.64 -25.06
C SER A 184 0.62 0.24 -24.94
N PHE A 185 0.04 0.40 -23.76
CA PHE A 185 -1.31 -0.07 -23.47
C PHE A 185 -1.94 0.72 -22.32
N ALA A 186 -3.18 0.41 -21.98
CA ALA A 186 -3.82 0.87 -20.76
C ALA A 186 -4.00 -0.30 -19.79
N VAL A 187 -3.98 0.00 -18.50
CA VAL A 187 -4.33 -0.97 -17.44
C VAL A 187 -5.51 -0.44 -16.67
N CYS A 188 -6.57 -1.23 -16.55
CA CYS A 188 -7.69 -0.92 -15.67
C CYS A 188 -7.62 -1.85 -14.45
N ALA A 189 -7.45 -1.27 -13.26
CA ALA A 189 -7.43 -1.99 -12.00
C ALA A 189 -8.23 -1.22 -10.95
N ALA A 190 -9.11 -1.91 -10.23
CA ALA A 190 -9.94 -1.33 -9.17
C ALA A 190 -10.71 -0.06 -9.59
N GLY A 191 -11.25 -0.02 -10.82
CA GLY A 191 -12.00 1.13 -11.34
C GLY A 191 -11.13 2.35 -11.68
N VAL A 192 -9.82 2.16 -11.84
CA VAL A 192 -8.88 3.21 -12.25
C VAL A 192 -8.17 2.77 -13.52
N ARG A 193 -8.14 3.67 -14.51
CA ARG A 193 -7.42 3.49 -15.77
C ARG A 193 -6.06 4.18 -15.69
N TYR A 194 -5.02 3.42 -15.98
CA TYR A 194 -3.64 3.90 -16.07
C TYR A 194 -3.21 3.88 -17.54
N ALA A 195 -2.72 5.02 -18.04
CA ALA A 195 -2.26 5.17 -19.41
C ALA A 195 -1.37 6.42 -19.58
N PRO A 196 -0.41 6.43 -20.53
CA PRO A 196 0.07 5.26 -21.27
C PRO A 196 0.91 4.35 -20.37
N CYS A 197 0.74 3.04 -20.49
CA CYS A 197 1.47 2.02 -19.73
C CYS A 197 2.57 1.38 -20.58
N ALA A 198 3.70 1.06 -19.95
CA ALA A 198 4.78 0.29 -20.53
C ALA A 198 5.29 -0.77 -19.55
N TRP A 199 5.71 -1.93 -20.07
CA TRP A 199 6.31 -2.97 -19.26
C TRP A 199 7.72 -2.58 -18.79
N LYS A 200 7.99 -2.71 -17.50
CA LYS A 200 9.35 -2.69 -16.94
C LYS A 200 9.87 -4.09 -16.63
N ARG A 201 8.97 -5.00 -16.25
CA ARG A 201 9.30 -6.40 -16.00
C ARG A 201 8.13 -7.30 -16.38
N ARG A 202 8.41 -8.39 -17.07
CA ARG A 202 7.43 -9.41 -17.47
C ARG A 202 7.88 -10.75 -16.88
N GLY A 203 7.07 -11.36 -16.02
CA GLY A 203 7.40 -12.63 -15.39
C GLY A 203 6.16 -13.32 -14.85
N ALA A 204 6.13 -14.66 -14.93
CA ALA A 204 4.96 -15.49 -14.59
C ALA A 204 4.47 -15.33 -13.14
N GLY A 205 5.36 -14.98 -12.21
CA GLY A 205 4.99 -14.72 -10.81
C GLY A 205 4.81 -13.24 -10.45
N LYS A 206 5.38 -12.32 -11.25
CA LYS A 206 5.37 -10.88 -10.97
C LYS A 206 5.62 -10.07 -12.23
N ALA A 207 4.71 -9.15 -12.54
CA ALA A 207 4.86 -8.16 -13.59
C ALA A 207 4.93 -6.74 -13.02
N VAL A 208 5.72 -5.87 -13.65
CA VAL A 208 5.88 -4.46 -13.26
C VAL A 208 5.60 -3.59 -14.47
N ILE A 209 4.68 -2.66 -14.30
CA ILE A 209 4.17 -1.75 -15.33
C ILE A 209 4.40 -0.32 -14.84
N GLU A 210 4.86 0.55 -15.72
CA GLU A 210 4.96 1.99 -15.47
C GLU A 210 3.89 2.71 -16.28
N ALA A 211 3.20 3.67 -15.68
CA ALA A 211 2.19 4.47 -16.33
C ALA A 211 2.46 5.97 -16.15
N GLY A 212 2.28 6.73 -17.22
CA GLY A 212 2.47 8.19 -17.21
C GLY A 212 1.26 8.99 -16.70
N GLY A 213 0.12 8.33 -16.49
CA GLY A 213 -1.12 8.99 -16.11
C GLY A 213 -2.12 8.05 -15.45
N MET A 214 -3.02 8.65 -14.67
CA MET A 214 -4.11 8.00 -13.95
C MET A 214 -5.40 8.76 -14.26
N GLN A 215 -6.44 8.04 -14.63
CA GLN A 215 -7.80 8.54 -14.80
C GLN A 215 -8.76 7.64 -14.01
N PRO A 216 -9.74 8.17 -13.28
CA PRO A 216 -10.84 7.35 -12.77
C PRO A 216 -11.54 6.69 -13.98
N ALA A 217 -11.96 5.43 -13.85
CA ALA A 217 -12.78 4.81 -14.88
C ALA A 217 -14.10 5.59 -14.96
N GLU A 218 -14.29 6.35 -16.04
CA GLU A 218 -15.56 7.01 -16.29
C GLU A 218 -16.65 5.95 -16.37
N ALA A 219 -17.74 6.15 -15.62
CA ALA A 219 -18.97 5.44 -15.89
C ALA A 219 -19.39 5.83 -17.31
N GLU A 220 -19.53 4.85 -18.20
CA GLU A 220 -20.24 5.05 -19.45
C GLU A 220 -21.64 5.56 -19.12
N THR A 221 -21.84 6.88 -19.16
CA THR A 221 -23.15 7.41 -19.46
C THR A 221 -23.44 7.05 -20.90
N GLU A 222 -24.29 6.04 -21.09
CA GLU A 222 -25.07 5.85 -22.31
C GLU A 222 -25.73 7.19 -22.68
N ALA A 223 -25.14 7.88 -23.65
CA ALA A 223 -25.81 8.91 -24.41
C ALA A 223 -25.91 8.40 -25.84
N GLY A 224 -27.01 7.72 -26.15
CA GLY A 224 -27.24 7.20 -27.49
C GLY A 224 -28.46 6.31 -27.65
N ALA A 225 -29.66 6.83 -27.40
CA ALA A 225 -30.89 6.49 -28.12
C ALA A 225 -31.99 7.53 -27.83
#